data_AF-A0A2A2Y2J1-F1
#
_entry.id   AF-A0A2A2Y2J1-F1
#
_cell.length_a   1.000
_cell.length_b   1.000
_cell.length_c   1.000
_cell.angle_alpha   90.00
_cell.angle_beta   90.00
_cell.angle_gamma   90.00
#
_symmetry.space_group_name_H-M   'P 1'
#
loop_
_entity.id
_entity.type
_entity.pdbx_description
1 polymer ?
#
loop_
_entity_poly.entity_id
_entity_poly.type
_entity_poly.pdbx_seq_one_letter_code
_entity_poly.pdbx_strand_id
1 'polypeptide(L)'
;MDLHADHSQRVVVDAIAVLQGQGAVTLECQGQGDRARIAVVAHMAGEAWTHSGEQLCEVLVAQGTLLIGVATLGPLSYIRLLPGQATELSTQSGCVLYENRRDWTETEEASYAMAGERLEWRQGMVPGLKVTSLHEGLTKHTALVRWAPETRFNPHTHVGGEEIYVLEGVFRDEHGAYPAGTWIRSPHLSHHQPFTEAEGATILVKVGHLQVPARS
;
A
#
# COMPACT_ATOMS: atom_id res chain seq x y z
N MET A 1 -10.40 -5.30 -17.98
CA MET A 1 -9.95 -4.17 -18.82
C MET A 1 -8.78 -3.57 -18.11
N ASP A 2 -7.66 -3.36 -18.79
CA ASP A 2 -6.47 -2.80 -18.13
C ASP A 2 -6.75 -1.36 -17.68
N LEU A 3 -6.33 -1.04 -16.46
CA LEU A 3 -6.45 0.29 -15.87
C LEU A 3 -5.10 0.66 -15.26
N HIS A 4 -4.55 1.79 -15.68
CA HIS A 4 -3.22 2.26 -15.25
C HIS A 4 -2.10 1.23 -15.45
N ALA A 5 -2.25 0.27 -16.37
CA ALA A 5 -1.34 -0.86 -16.54
C ALA A 5 0.03 -0.50 -17.15
N ASP A 6 0.19 0.67 -17.78
CA ASP A 6 1.48 1.11 -18.33
C ASP A 6 2.42 1.59 -17.21
N HIS A 7 3.31 0.70 -16.77
CA HIS A 7 4.30 0.96 -15.72
C HIS A 7 5.42 1.94 -16.11
N SER A 8 5.46 2.41 -17.35
CA SER A 8 6.37 3.50 -17.76
C SER A 8 5.84 4.89 -17.38
N GLN A 9 4.56 4.98 -17.01
CA GLN A 9 3.90 6.23 -16.66
C GLN A 9 3.83 6.43 -15.15
N ARG A 10 4.00 7.69 -14.73
CA ARG A 10 3.63 8.12 -13.39
C ARG A 10 2.11 8.28 -13.32
N VAL A 11 1.48 7.69 -12.32
CA VAL A 11 0.03 7.71 -12.12
C VAL A 11 -0.29 8.25 -10.74
N VAL A 12 -1.34 9.06 -10.65
CA VAL A 12 -1.92 9.52 -9.37
C VAL A 12 -3.40 9.22 -9.41
N VAL A 13 -3.91 8.59 -8.36
CA VAL A 13 -5.33 8.26 -8.21
C VAL A 13 -5.84 8.81 -6.87
N ASP A 14 -6.96 9.51 -6.92
CA ASP A 14 -7.69 9.99 -5.74
C ASP A 14 -8.66 8.90 -5.26
N ALA A 15 -8.42 8.39 -4.05
CA ALA A 15 -9.32 7.48 -3.33
C ALA A 15 -9.86 8.10 -2.03
N ILE A 16 -9.80 9.44 -1.88
CA ILE A 16 -10.18 10.18 -0.68
C ILE A 16 -11.65 9.92 -0.31
N ALA A 17 -12.53 9.83 -1.31
CA ALA A 17 -13.95 9.54 -1.08
C ALA A 17 -14.19 8.19 -0.37
N VAL A 18 -13.33 7.19 -0.59
CA VAL A 18 -13.46 5.86 0.06
C VAL A 18 -13.17 5.95 1.56
N LEU A 19 -12.36 6.92 1.99
CA LEU A 19 -12.09 7.19 3.41
C LEU A 19 -13.32 7.66 4.19
N GLN A 20 -14.45 7.94 3.51
CA GLN A 20 -15.74 8.20 4.15
C GLN A 20 -16.50 6.90 4.49
N GLY A 21 -15.88 5.74 4.28
CA GLY A 21 -16.41 4.44 4.68
C GLY A 21 -17.40 3.83 3.69
N GLN A 22 -17.40 4.26 2.41
CA GLN A 22 -18.29 3.70 1.39
C GLN A 22 -17.59 3.54 0.03
N GLY A 23 -17.93 2.46 -0.67
CA GLY A 23 -17.52 2.21 -2.05
C GLY A 23 -16.11 1.64 -2.20
N ALA A 24 -15.60 1.65 -3.43
CA ALA A 24 -14.27 1.18 -3.77
C ALA A 24 -13.71 1.98 -4.96
N VAL A 25 -12.40 2.15 -4.98
CA VAL A 25 -11.66 2.72 -6.11
C VAL A 25 -10.58 1.73 -6.53
N THR A 26 -10.60 1.32 -7.79
CA THR A 26 -9.50 0.55 -8.38
C THR A 26 -8.37 1.51 -8.75
N LEU A 27 -7.19 1.28 -8.19
CA LEU A 27 -5.98 2.07 -8.40
C LEU A 27 -5.17 1.55 -9.59
N GLU A 28 -5.17 0.24 -9.79
CA GLU A 28 -4.51 -0.42 -10.92
C GLU A 28 -5.21 -1.75 -11.21
N CYS A 29 -5.28 -2.13 -12.48
CA CYS A 29 -5.71 -3.45 -12.90
C CYS A 29 -4.93 -3.90 -14.13
N GLN A 30 -4.38 -5.11 -14.11
CA GLN A 30 -3.62 -5.69 -15.23
C GLN A 30 -4.11 -7.10 -15.58
N GLY A 31 -4.16 -7.37 -16.88
CA GLY A 31 -4.36 -8.69 -17.44
C GLY A 31 -5.84 -9.06 -17.58
N GLN A 32 -6.10 -9.98 -18.52
CA GLN A 32 -7.43 -10.56 -18.70
C GLN A 32 -7.82 -11.36 -17.44
N GLY A 33 -8.94 -10.98 -16.81
CA GLY A 33 -9.43 -11.65 -15.59
C GLY A 33 -8.85 -11.13 -14.27
N ASP A 34 -8.37 -9.88 -14.19
CA ASP A 34 -7.84 -9.25 -12.97
C ASP A 34 -6.65 -10.02 -12.34
N ARG A 35 -5.69 -10.46 -13.19
CA ARG A 35 -4.46 -11.17 -12.76
C ARG A 35 -3.63 -10.37 -11.75
N ALA A 36 -3.72 -9.04 -11.80
CA ALA A 36 -3.27 -8.16 -10.74
C ALA A 36 -4.24 -6.99 -10.58
N ARG A 37 -4.54 -6.62 -9.35
CA ARG A 37 -5.41 -5.50 -9.02
C ARG A 37 -5.02 -4.86 -7.70
N ILE A 38 -4.96 -3.54 -7.71
CA ILE A 38 -4.78 -2.70 -6.53
C ILE A 38 -6.05 -1.87 -6.35
N ALA A 39 -6.61 -1.85 -5.15
CA ALA A 39 -7.81 -1.10 -4.83
C ALA A 39 -7.79 -0.55 -3.41
N VAL A 40 -8.55 0.52 -3.19
CA VAL A 40 -8.98 0.94 -1.85
C VAL A 40 -10.47 0.61 -1.74
N VAL A 41 -10.85 -0.13 -0.70
CA VAL A 41 -12.21 -0.66 -0.51
C VAL A 41 -12.69 -0.32 0.88
N ALA A 42 -13.91 0.22 0.99
CA ALA A 42 -14.59 0.37 2.26
C ALA A 42 -15.61 -0.75 2.46
N HIS A 43 -15.53 -1.39 3.62
CA HIS A 43 -16.48 -2.38 4.09
C HIS A 43 -17.32 -1.79 5.23
N MET A 44 -18.62 -2.04 5.17
CA MET A 44 -19.60 -1.52 6.11
C MET A 44 -19.58 -2.32 7.42
N ALA A 45 -20.07 -1.72 8.50
CA ALA A 45 -20.22 -2.41 9.78
C ALA A 45 -21.06 -3.70 9.65
N GLY A 46 -20.53 -4.80 10.18
CA GLY A 46 -21.15 -6.13 10.13
C GLY A 46 -20.88 -6.91 8.84
N GLU A 47 -20.14 -6.35 7.89
CA GLU A 47 -19.82 -7.03 6.64
C GLU A 47 -18.82 -8.17 6.87
N ALA A 48 -19.03 -9.27 6.13
CA ALA A 48 -18.12 -10.41 6.06
C ALA A 48 -17.97 -10.85 4.61
N TRP A 49 -16.75 -11.20 4.22
CA TRP A 49 -16.41 -11.61 2.87
C TRP A 49 -15.26 -12.63 2.90
N THR A 50 -14.96 -13.21 1.74
CA THR A 50 -13.95 -14.25 1.61
C THR A 50 -12.94 -13.87 0.54
N HIS A 51 -11.65 -13.88 0.91
CA HIS A 51 -10.57 -13.95 -0.08
C HIS A 51 -10.47 -15.39 -0.58
N SER A 52 -10.53 -15.62 -1.90
CA SER A 52 -10.62 -16.97 -2.48
C SER A 52 -9.38 -17.82 -2.22
N GLY A 53 -8.22 -17.20 -2.00
CA GLY A 53 -6.94 -17.89 -1.90
C GLY A 53 -6.36 -18.30 -3.26
N GLU A 54 -6.89 -17.79 -4.38
CA GLU A 54 -6.33 -18.04 -5.72
C GLU A 54 -5.09 -17.19 -6.01
N GLN A 55 -5.04 -15.99 -5.42
CA GLN A 55 -3.99 -15.00 -5.61
C GLN A 55 -3.34 -14.65 -4.28
N LEU A 56 -2.11 -14.14 -4.34
CA LEU A 56 -1.54 -13.41 -3.23
C LEU A 56 -2.43 -12.21 -2.96
N CYS A 57 -2.75 -11.95 -1.69
CA CYS A 57 -3.41 -10.72 -1.27
C CYS A 57 -2.60 -10.03 -0.17
N GLU A 58 -2.14 -8.82 -0.46
CA GLU A 58 -1.64 -7.91 0.57
C GLU A 58 -2.75 -6.94 0.97
N VAL A 59 -2.98 -6.81 2.27
CA VAL A 59 -4.00 -5.93 2.82
C VAL A 59 -3.34 -5.00 3.83
N LEU A 60 -3.64 -3.71 3.75
CA LEU A 60 -3.33 -2.74 4.79
C LEU A 60 -4.63 -2.13 5.31
N VAL A 61 -4.84 -2.17 6.62
CA VAL A 61 -5.96 -1.50 7.27
C VAL A 61 -5.67 0.01 7.33
N ALA A 62 -6.33 0.79 6.49
CA ALA A 62 -6.19 2.24 6.49
C ALA A 62 -7.03 2.87 7.62
N GLN A 63 -8.26 2.38 7.81
CA GLN A 63 -9.19 2.85 8.85
C GLN A 63 -10.03 1.71 9.41
N GLY A 64 -10.56 1.90 10.62
CA GLY A 64 -11.49 0.96 11.24
C GLY A 64 -10.82 -0.31 11.74
N THR A 65 -11.54 -1.43 11.67
CA THR A 65 -11.07 -2.70 12.24
C THR A 65 -11.39 -3.87 11.32
N LEU A 66 -10.36 -4.66 11.01
CA LEU A 66 -10.46 -5.91 10.25
C LEU A 66 -10.36 -7.09 11.22
N LEU A 67 -11.23 -8.07 11.04
CA LEU A 67 -11.20 -9.35 11.73
C LEU A 67 -10.76 -10.44 10.76
N ILE A 68 -9.76 -11.22 11.16
CA ILE A 68 -9.26 -12.38 10.41
C ILE A 68 -8.95 -13.52 11.37
N GLY A 69 -9.71 -14.61 11.28
CA GLY A 69 -9.69 -15.68 12.27
C GLY A 69 -9.97 -15.12 13.69
N VAL A 70 -9.02 -15.29 14.61
CA VAL A 70 -9.10 -14.74 15.98
C VAL A 70 -8.44 -13.37 16.14
N ALA A 71 -7.80 -12.85 15.09
CA ALA A 71 -7.09 -11.59 15.15
C ALA A 71 -8.03 -10.41 14.89
N THR A 72 -7.85 -9.36 15.68
CA THR A 72 -8.48 -8.04 15.48
C THR A 72 -7.39 -7.05 15.10
N LEU A 73 -7.49 -6.46 13.92
CA LEU A 73 -6.44 -5.65 13.31
C LEU A 73 -6.94 -4.23 13.05
N GLY A 74 -6.35 -3.25 13.74
CA GLY A 74 -6.66 -1.83 13.60
C GLY A 74 -5.83 -1.14 12.51
N PRO A 75 -5.91 0.20 12.41
CA PRO A 75 -5.16 0.97 11.42
C PRO A 75 -3.66 0.65 11.44
N LEU A 76 -3.03 0.75 10.26
CA LEU A 76 -1.62 0.41 10.00
C LEU A 76 -1.28 -1.08 10.12
N SER A 77 -2.24 -1.95 10.43
CA SER A 77 -2.01 -3.39 10.37
C SER A 77 -1.86 -3.85 8.93
N TYR A 78 -0.87 -4.69 8.68
CA TYR A 78 -0.54 -5.24 7.37
C TYR A 78 -0.69 -6.77 7.39
N ILE A 79 -1.33 -7.31 6.36
CA ILE A 79 -1.60 -8.73 6.21
C ILE A 79 -1.10 -9.16 4.84
N ARG A 80 -0.46 -10.32 4.79
CA ARG A 80 -0.07 -10.96 3.55
C ARG A 80 -0.62 -12.38 3.55
N LEU A 81 -1.54 -12.64 2.62
CA LEU A 81 -2.21 -13.93 2.45
C LEU A 81 -1.66 -14.60 1.19
N LEU A 82 -0.94 -15.69 1.38
CA LEU A 82 -0.48 -16.54 0.29
C LEU A 82 -1.65 -17.30 -0.36
N PRO A 83 -1.55 -17.65 -1.65
CA PRO A 83 -2.49 -18.56 -2.27
C PRO A 83 -2.52 -19.93 -1.58
N GLY A 84 -3.63 -20.65 -1.76
CA GLY A 84 -3.80 -22.05 -1.35
C GLY A 84 -4.92 -22.28 -0.34
N GLN A 85 -5.36 -21.24 0.36
CA GLN A 85 -6.51 -21.34 1.27
C GLN A 85 -7.38 -20.09 1.24
N ALA A 86 -8.69 -20.30 1.10
CA ALA A 86 -9.66 -19.24 1.27
C ALA A 86 -9.64 -18.70 2.70
N THR A 87 -9.74 -17.39 2.86
CA THR A 87 -9.66 -16.71 4.14
C THR A 87 -10.91 -15.87 4.35
N GLU A 88 -11.63 -16.11 5.44
CA GLU A 88 -12.76 -15.28 5.86
C GLU A 88 -12.26 -14.02 6.55
N LEU A 89 -12.82 -12.89 6.11
CA LEU A 89 -12.56 -11.57 6.66
C LEU A 89 -13.89 -10.94 7.06
N SER A 90 -13.88 -10.13 8.10
CA SER A 90 -15.08 -9.39 8.49
C SER A 90 -14.73 -8.10 9.23
N THR A 91 -15.73 -7.26 9.46
CA THR A 91 -15.59 -6.08 10.30
C THR A 91 -16.84 -5.86 11.14
N GLN A 92 -16.65 -5.51 12.42
CA GLN A 92 -17.78 -5.18 13.31
C GLN A 92 -18.21 -3.72 13.15
N SER A 93 -17.25 -2.80 13.03
CA SER A 93 -17.50 -1.35 13.01
C SER A 93 -17.35 -0.70 11.63
N GLY A 94 -16.97 -1.48 10.62
CA GLY A 94 -16.53 -0.98 9.31
C GLY A 94 -15.02 -0.82 9.25
N CYS A 95 -14.47 -0.89 8.05
CA CYS A 95 -13.05 -0.66 7.78
C CYS A 95 -12.81 -0.15 6.36
N VAL A 96 -11.69 0.56 6.17
CA VAL A 96 -11.17 0.89 4.84
C VAL A 96 -9.84 0.19 4.66
N LEU A 97 -9.72 -0.55 3.57
CA LEU A 97 -8.58 -1.40 3.25
C LEU A 97 -7.93 -0.94 1.96
N TYR A 98 -6.60 -0.84 1.96
CA TYR A 98 -5.82 -0.95 0.73
C TYR A 98 -5.62 -2.45 0.47
N GLU A 99 -5.94 -2.91 -0.74
CA GLU A 99 -5.80 -4.30 -1.17
C GLU A 99 -4.95 -4.37 -2.44
N ASN A 100 -3.96 -5.25 -2.45
CA ASN A 100 -3.13 -5.55 -3.62
C ASN A 100 -3.14 -7.06 -3.85
N ARG A 101 -3.94 -7.48 -4.84
CA ARG A 101 -4.07 -8.85 -5.28
C ARG A 101 -3.25 -9.09 -6.54
N ARG A 102 -2.54 -10.21 -6.61
CA ARG A 102 -1.83 -10.59 -7.83
C ARG A 102 -1.51 -12.08 -7.89
N ASP A 103 -1.29 -12.55 -9.10
CA ASP A 103 -0.64 -13.83 -9.34
C ASP A 103 0.69 -13.92 -8.60
N TRP A 104 0.92 -15.08 -8.00
CA TRP A 104 2.04 -15.34 -7.12
C TRP A 104 3.15 -16.10 -7.85
N THR A 105 4.37 -15.57 -7.82
CA THR A 105 5.52 -16.16 -8.52
C THR A 105 6.73 -16.37 -7.61
N GLU A 106 6.65 -15.93 -6.36
CA GLU A 106 7.74 -15.98 -5.39
C GLU A 106 7.58 -17.18 -4.44
N THR A 107 8.68 -17.61 -3.82
CA THR A 107 8.65 -18.65 -2.78
C THR A 107 8.60 -17.96 -1.42
N GLU A 108 7.43 -17.95 -0.79
CA GLU A 108 7.25 -17.58 0.62
C GLU A 108 6.71 -18.78 1.40
N GLU A 109 7.04 -18.85 2.69
CA GLU A 109 6.75 -20.03 3.52
C GLU A 109 5.33 -20.03 4.11
N ALA A 110 4.78 -18.85 4.45
CA ALA A 110 3.48 -18.75 5.09
C ALA A 110 2.84 -17.35 4.97
N SER A 111 1.51 -17.31 5.04
CA SER A 111 0.74 -16.10 5.30
C SER A 111 1.05 -15.53 6.69
N TYR A 112 1.00 -14.21 6.84
CA TYR A 112 1.22 -13.54 8.13
C TYR A 112 0.43 -12.24 8.27
N ALA A 113 0.30 -11.78 9.52
CA ALA A 113 -0.29 -10.49 9.87
C ALA A 113 0.57 -9.78 10.90
N MET A 114 0.80 -8.48 10.67
CA MET A 114 1.50 -7.57 11.55
C MET A 114 0.49 -6.54 12.05
N ALA A 115 0.24 -6.50 13.36
CA ALA A 115 -0.71 -5.54 13.91
C ALA A 115 -0.05 -4.17 14.09
N GLY A 116 -0.73 -3.12 13.63
CA GLY A 116 -0.18 -1.76 13.52
C GLY A 116 0.33 -1.20 14.85
N GLU A 117 -0.35 -1.51 15.95
CA GLU A 117 -0.02 -1.08 17.30
C GLU A 117 1.22 -1.78 17.89
N ARG A 118 1.68 -2.86 17.24
CA ARG A 118 2.87 -3.65 17.64
C ARG A 118 4.06 -3.44 16.71
N LEU A 119 3.94 -2.59 15.69
CA LEU A 119 5.02 -2.34 14.74
C LEU A 119 6.20 -1.63 15.41
N GLU A 120 7.40 -2.12 15.14
CA GLU A 120 8.65 -1.51 15.61
C GLU A 120 9.11 -0.40 14.66
N TRP A 121 8.93 0.84 15.08
CA TRP A 121 9.37 2.02 14.32
C TRP A 121 10.83 2.35 14.59
N ARG A 122 11.61 2.48 13.52
CA ARG A 122 13.05 2.82 13.58
C ARG A 122 13.29 4.17 12.94
N GLN A 123 14.32 4.87 13.41
CA GLN A 123 14.77 6.12 12.79
C GLN A 123 15.18 5.84 11.33
N GLY A 124 14.65 6.63 10.39
CA GLY A 124 15.00 6.59 8.97
C GLY A 124 16.26 7.39 8.64
N MET A 125 16.56 7.51 7.35
CA MET A 125 17.80 8.12 6.85
C MET A 125 17.97 9.61 7.20
N VAL A 126 16.88 10.34 7.46
CA VAL A 126 16.91 11.76 7.85
C VAL A 126 16.11 11.98 9.14
N PRO A 127 16.48 12.97 9.97
CA PRO A 127 15.69 13.35 11.14
C PRO A 127 14.22 13.61 10.77
N GLY A 128 13.30 13.20 11.63
CA GLY A 128 11.85 13.33 11.39
C GLY A 128 11.24 12.16 10.62
N LEU A 129 12.05 11.29 10.03
CA LEU A 129 11.57 10.08 9.36
C LEU A 129 11.62 8.86 10.28
N LYS A 130 10.52 8.13 10.40
CA LYS A 130 10.47 6.80 11.05
C LYS A 130 9.95 5.76 10.08
N VAL A 131 10.55 4.57 10.10
CA VAL A 131 10.25 3.48 9.15
C VAL A 131 10.01 2.19 9.93
N THR A 132 9.03 1.40 9.48
CA THR A 132 8.89 -0.01 9.86
C THR A 132 8.77 -0.84 8.58
N SER A 133 9.59 -1.88 8.46
CA SER A 133 9.48 -2.82 7.34
C SER A 133 8.26 -3.72 7.54
N LEU A 134 7.53 -3.98 6.46
CA LEU A 134 6.37 -4.87 6.45
C LEU A 134 6.65 -6.15 5.65
N HIS A 135 7.43 -6.04 4.58
CA HIS A 135 7.84 -7.16 3.76
C HIS A 135 9.13 -6.84 3.00
N GLU A 136 10.02 -7.82 2.93
CA GLU A 136 11.30 -7.75 2.21
C GLU A 136 11.44 -8.99 1.33
N GLY A 137 11.63 -8.77 0.03
CA GLY A 137 12.03 -9.76 -0.95
C GLY A 137 13.34 -9.33 -1.63
N LEU A 138 13.82 -10.11 -2.61
CA LEU A 138 15.15 -9.89 -3.22
C LEU A 138 15.36 -8.47 -3.75
N THR A 139 14.37 -7.93 -4.47
CA THR A 139 14.41 -6.57 -5.02
C THR A 139 13.25 -5.71 -4.55
N LYS A 140 12.36 -6.26 -3.71
CA LYS A 140 11.08 -5.67 -3.37
C LYS A 140 11.06 -5.34 -1.89
N HIS A 141 10.66 -4.12 -1.55
CA HIS A 141 10.53 -3.74 -0.15
C HIS A 141 9.22 -2.98 0.04
N THR A 142 8.46 -3.37 1.07
CA THR A 142 7.22 -2.73 1.50
C THR A 142 7.39 -2.25 2.93
N ALA A 143 7.06 -1.00 3.19
CA ALA A 143 7.21 -0.39 4.50
C ALA A 143 6.12 0.65 4.77
N LEU A 144 5.93 0.95 6.05
CA LEU A 144 5.28 2.19 6.46
C LEU A 144 6.34 3.23 6.83
N VAL A 145 6.09 4.47 6.43
CA VAL A 145 6.97 5.61 6.74
C VAL A 145 6.15 6.72 7.37
N ARG A 146 6.60 7.19 8.53
CA ARG A 146 6.07 8.38 9.21
C ARG A 146 7.04 9.54 9.01
N TRP A 147 6.50 10.62 8.47
CA TRP A 147 7.16 11.90 8.26
C TRP A 147 6.66 12.88 9.32
N ALA A 148 7.58 13.39 10.13
CA ALA A 148 7.30 14.52 11.00
C ALA A 148 6.96 15.78 10.16
N PRO A 149 6.33 16.79 10.76
CA PRO A 149 6.18 18.10 10.14
C PRO A 149 7.50 18.67 9.65
N GLU A 150 7.46 19.42 8.54
CA GLU A 150 8.62 20.12 7.96
C GLU A 150 9.83 19.22 7.64
N THR A 151 9.59 17.95 7.32
CA THR A 151 10.65 17.01 6.95
C THR A 151 10.99 17.17 5.47
N ARG A 152 12.28 17.18 5.14
CA ARG A 152 12.80 17.20 3.76
C ARG A 152 13.71 15.99 3.58
N PHE A 153 13.57 15.27 2.48
CA PHE A 153 14.45 14.16 2.13
C PHE A 153 15.39 14.55 0.99
N ASN A 154 16.47 13.79 0.85
CA ASN A 154 17.41 14.01 -0.24
C ASN A 154 16.80 13.55 -1.56
N PRO A 155 17.08 14.23 -2.68
CA PRO A 155 16.72 13.73 -4.00
C PRO A 155 17.32 12.33 -4.22
N HIS A 156 16.52 11.40 -4.76
CA HIS A 156 16.94 10.02 -4.98
C HIS A 156 16.18 9.36 -6.13
N THR A 157 16.70 8.22 -6.59
CA THR A 157 16.17 7.45 -7.73
C THR A 157 15.65 6.09 -7.29
N HIS A 158 14.51 5.67 -7.83
CA HIS A 158 13.89 4.37 -7.55
C HIS A 158 14.10 3.36 -8.68
N VAL A 159 15.06 2.45 -8.48
CA VAL A 159 15.22 1.28 -9.35
C VAL A 159 14.06 0.32 -9.10
N GLY A 160 13.34 0.00 -10.17
CA GLY A 160 12.14 -0.86 -10.13
C GLY A 160 10.89 -0.13 -9.63
N GLY A 161 10.91 1.20 -9.67
CA GLY A 161 9.78 2.06 -9.40
C GLY A 161 9.40 2.17 -7.93
N GLU A 162 8.38 2.98 -7.69
CA GLU A 162 7.83 3.27 -6.36
C GLU A 162 6.31 3.32 -6.44
N GLU A 163 5.66 2.80 -5.43
CA GLU A 163 4.23 2.94 -5.19
C GLU A 163 4.02 3.50 -3.78
N ILE A 164 3.19 4.54 -3.64
CA ILE A 164 2.86 5.20 -2.39
C ILE A 164 1.35 5.23 -2.21
N TYR A 165 0.88 4.92 -1.00
CA TYR A 165 -0.48 5.24 -0.56
C TYR A 165 -0.40 6.11 0.70
N VAL A 166 -0.97 7.32 0.64
CA VAL A 166 -0.95 8.26 1.77
C VAL A 166 -2.07 7.91 2.74
N LEU A 167 -1.70 7.62 3.99
CA LEU A 167 -2.63 7.17 5.04
C LEU A 167 -3.07 8.33 5.94
N GLU A 168 -2.17 9.28 6.19
CA GLU A 168 -2.40 10.43 7.06
C GLU A 168 -1.57 11.63 6.56
N GLY A 169 -2.04 12.84 6.82
CA GLY A 169 -1.33 14.07 6.47
C GLY A 169 -1.28 14.32 4.97
N VAL A 170 -0.20 14.95 4.51
CA VAL A 170 0.00 15.34 3.11
C VAL A 170 1.45 15.10 2.70
N PHE A 171 1.67 14.07 1.88
CA PHE A 171 2.95 13.80 1.23
C PHE A 171 3.15 14.75 0.06
N ARG A 172 4.37 15.25 -0.17
CA ARG A 172 4.67 16.18 -1.27
C ARG A 172 5.96 15.77 -1.97
N ASP A 173 6.02 16.04 -3.25
CA ASP A 173 7.24 16.02 -4.08
C ASP A 173 7.22 17.26 -5.01
N GLU A 174 8.15 17.35 -5.96
CA GLU A 174 8.18 18.44 -6.94
C GLU A 174 6.98 18.47 -7.90
N HIS A 175 6.18 17.39 -7.95
CA HIS A 175 5.03 17.24 -8.84
C HIS A 175 3.71 17.62 -8.17
N GLY A 176 3.64 17.67 -6.84
CA GLY A 176 2.46 18.19 -6.15
C GLY A 176 2.32 17.79 -4.68
N ALA A 177 1.11 18.00 -4.18
CA ALA A 177 0.70 17.65 -2.82
C ALA A 177 -0.36 16.55 -2.85
N TYR A 178 -0.19 15.56 -1.98
CA TYR A 178 -0.93 14.31 -1.99
C TYR A 178 -1.50 14.05 -0.59
N PRO A 179 -2.75 14.46 -0.33
CA PRO A 179 -3.40 14.23 0.96
C PRO A 179 -3.71 12.75 1.17
N ALA A 180 -3.99 12.37 2.42
CA ALA A 180 -4.46 11.05 2.81
C ALA A 180 -5.59 10.55 1.88
N GLY A 181 -5.46 9.31 1.38
CA GLY A 181 -6.34 8.73 0.36
C GLY A 181 -5.77 8.83 -1.06
N THR A 182 -4.67 9.55 -1.28
CA THR A 182 -4.00 9.59 -2.58
C THR A 182 -3.09 8.38 -2.77
N TRP A 183 -3.20 7.74 -3.93
CA TRP A 183 -2.27 6.72 -4.39
C TRP A 183 -1.40 7.25 -5.54
N ILE A 184 -0.12 6.92 -5.52
CA ILE A 184 0.88 7.36 -6.49
C ILE A 184 1.69 6.15 -6.93
N ARG A 185 1.93 6.02 -8.23
CA ARG A 185 2.93 5.10 -8.75
C ARG A 185 3.88 5.84 -9.66
N SER A 186 5.17 5.71 -9.39
CA SER A 186 6.26 6.31 -10.15
C SER A 186 7.06 5.21 -10.88
N PRO A 187 7.43 5.43 -12.15
CA PRO A 187 8.03 4.39 -12.98
C PRO A 187 9.47 4.04 -12.54
N HIS A 188 10.02 2.98 -13.14
CA HIS A 188 11.43 2.63 -13.03
C HIS A 188 12.34 3.83 -13.36
N LEU A 189 13.35 4.08 -12.51
CA LEU A 189 14.27 5.23 -12.58
C LEU A 189 13.62 6.60 -12.39
N SER A 190 12.41 6.65 -11.84
CA SER A 190 11.88 7.90 -11.30
C SER A 190 12.85 8.49 -10.28
N HIS A 191 13.01 9.81 -10.34
CA HIS A 191 13.83 10.59 -9.42
C HIS A 191 12.94 11.67 -8.83
N HIS A 192 12.97 11.84 -7.51
CA HIS A 192 12.16 12.83 -6.81
C HIS A 192 12.80 13.35 -5.53
N GLN A 193 12.28 14.47 -5.02
CA GLN A 193 12.68 15.05 -3.75
C GLN A 193 11.47 15.20 -2.80
N PRO A 194 11.15 14.17 -1.99
CA PRO A 194 9.96 14.19 -1.17
C PRO A 194 10.09 15.01 0.12
N PHE A 195 8.95 15.54 0.56
CA PHE A 195 8.85 16.37 1.75
C PHE A 195 7.44 16.44 2.37
N THR A 196 7.37 17.01 3.56
CA THR A 196 6.14 17.37 4.27
C THR A 196 6.17 18.80 4.77
N GLU A 197 5.03 19.46 4.84
CA GLU A 197 4.89 20.74 5.55
C GLU A 197 4.37 20.47 6.98
N ALA A 198 3.63 21.41 7.57
CA ALA A 198 3.16 21.36 8.95
C ALA A 198 2.31 20.12 9.28
N GLU A 199 1.66 19.49 8.30
CA GLU A 199 0.76 18.35 8.53
C GLU A 199 1.51 17.04 8.76
N GLY A 200 2.78 16.94 8.37
CA GLY A 200 3.47 15.66 8.30
C GLY A 200 2.80 14.68 7.32
N ALA A 201 3.18 13.40 7.37
CA ALA A 201 2.52 12.34 6.62
C ALA A 201 2.79 10.95 7.19
N THR A 202 1.83 10.03 7.04
CA THR A 202 2.09 8.59 7.15
C THR A 202 1.78 7.95 5.80
N ILE A 203 2.71 7.16 5.26
CA ILE A 203 2.55 6.50 3.97
C ILE A 203 2.84 5.00 4.05
N LEU A 204 2.14 4.22 3.22
CA LEU A 204 2.62 2.93 2.73
C LEU A 204 3.49 3.20 1.52
N VAL A 205 4.67 2.59 1.46
CA VAL A 205 5.57 2.66 0.30
C VAL A 205 6.01 1.26 -0.11
N LYS A 206 6.00 1.00 -1.43
CA LYS A 206 6.52 -0.21 -2.05
C LYS A 206 7.52 0.18 -3.13
N VAL A 207 8.73 -0.38 -3.09
CA VAL A 207 9.78 -0.08 -4.07
C VAL A 207 10.30 -1.35 -4.74
N GLY A 208 10.83 -1.21 -5.95
CA GLY A 208 11.58 -2.26 -6.64
C GLY A 208 10.76 -3.42 -7.20
N HIS A 209 9.43 -3.28 -7.25
CA HIS A 209 8.49 -4.31 -7.67
C HIS A 209 7.98 -4.16 -9.10
N LEU A 210 8.13 -2.98 -9.73
CA LEU A 210 7.75 -2.78 -11.12
C LEU A 210 8.75 -3.46 -12.05
N GLN A 211 8.24 -3.98 -13.18
CA GLN A 211 9.08 -4.61 -14.17
C GLN A 211 10.06 -3.60 -14.75
N VAL A 212 11.34 -3.99 -14.77
CA VAL A 212 12.38 -3.24 -15.47
C VAL A 212 12.29 -3.64 -16.94
N PRO A 213 12.07 -2.70 -17.88
CA PRO A 213 12.14 -3.02 -19.30
C PRO A 213 13.49 -3.66 -19.60
N ALA A 214 13.49 -4.79 -20.31
CA ALA A 214 14.74 -5.40 -20.75
C ALA A 214 15.54 -4.37 -21.57
N ARG A 215 16.83 -4.22 -21.27
CA ARG A 215 17.70 -3.36 -22.08
C ARG A 215 17.70 -3.93 -23.50
N SER A 216 17.21 -3.15 -24.46
CA SER A 216 17.37 -3.40 -25.90
C SER A 216 18.83 -3.28 -26.30
#